data_AF-A0A812UX01-F1
#
_entry.id   AF-A0A812UX01-F1
#
_cell.length_a   1.000
_cell.length_b   1.000
_cell.length_c   1.000
_cell.angle_alpha   90.00
_cell.angle_beta   90.00
_cell.angle_gamma   90.00
#
_symmetry.space_group_name_H-M   'P 1'
#
loop_
_entity.id
_entity.type
_entity.pdbx_description
1 polymer ?
#
loop_
_entity_poly.entity_id
_entity_poly.type
_entity_poly.pdbx_seq_one_letter_code
_entity_poly.pdbx_strand_id
1 'polypeptide(L)'
;MGQSCCRAAAPCEEVPNQVLHETTEACDSEAESLLRELFRLHDLNSNGLLEIEELVQLNSKVALLHRGRDVNLLAVKARYRKLFKERLDPEGHPVKFETFRKYVIQVLDGIDRDPIAQEMMLEQFVAEAKSARAVFHAPSFASHADKAFLPHLSFHVNSFPRTPDKTGHEASRKLPIQVAAACGGA
;
A
#
# COMPACT_ATOMS: atom_id res chain seq x y z
N MET A 1 26.66 -81.05 -21.54
CA MET A 1 27.76 -80.07 -21.44
C MET A 1 27.61 -79.11 -22.62
N GLY A 2 27.37 -77.82 -22.53
CA GLY A 2 27.09 -76.88 -21.45
C GLY A 2 26.82 -75.52 -22.13
N GLN A 3 25.63 -74.99 -21.89
CA GLN A 3 25.26 -73.58 -21.65
C GLN A 3 26.11 -72.45 -22.29
N SER A 4 25.44 -71.61 -23.07
CA SER A 4 25.61 -70.14 -23.00
C SER A 4 24.28 -69.48 -23.34
N CYS A 5 23.52 -69.15 -22.29
CA CYS A 5 22.31 -68.32 -22.37
C CYS A 5 22.67 -66.93 -21.84
N CYS A 6 22.75 -65.94 -22.73
CA CYS A 6 22.66 -64.53 -22.34
C CYS A 6 21.19 -64.19 -22.09
N ARG A 7 20.97 -63.42 -21.03
CA ARG A 7 19.76 -63.38 -20.19
C ARG A 7 18.57 -62.65 -20.83
N ALA A 8 17.39 -63.17 -20.52
CA ALA A 8 16.08 -62.63 -20.84
C ALA A 8 15.75 -61.30 -20.13
N ALA A 9 14.78 -60.60 -20.72
CA ALA A 9 14.13 -59.39 -20.26
C ALA A 9 13.51 -59.53 -18.85
N ALA A 10 13.52 -58.43 -18.11
CA ALA A 10 12.75 -58.19 -16.89
C ALA A 10 12.21 -56.74 -16.94
N PRO A 11 11.09 -56.46 -16.25
CA PRO A 11 9.96 -55.70 -16.78
C PRO A 11 9.96 -54.22 -16.38
N CYS A 12 9.05 -53.47 -17.02
CA CYS A 12 8.69 -52.10 -16.72
C CYS A 12 8.65 -51.83 -15.21
N GLU A 13 9.62 -51.08 -14.69
CA GLU A 13 9.50 -50.46 -13.37
C GLU A 13 8.75 -49.14 -13.49
N GLU A 14 7.70 -49.04 -12.68
CA GLU A 14 6.85 -47.89 -12.51
C GLU A 14 7.68 -46.68 -12.06
N VAL A 15 7.50 -45.57 -12.77
CA VAL A 15 8.07 -44.27 -12.42
C VAL A 15 7.37 -43.77 -11.16
N PRO A 16 8.04 -43.57 -10.01
CA PRO A 16 7.40 -42.96 -8.87
C PRO A 16 7.25 -41.46 -9.15
N ASN A 17 6.00 -41.11 -9.48
CA ASN A 17 5.33 -39.84 -9.27
C ASN A 17 6.26 -38.68 -8.91
N GLN A 18 6.64 -37.89 -9.93
CA GLN A 18 7.21 -36.58 -9.75
C GLN A 18 6.19 -35.73 -8.98
N VAL A 19 6.36 -35.65 -7.67
CA VAL A 19 5.86 -34.49 -6.92
C VAL A 19 6.64 -33.32 -7.49
N LEU A 20 6.03 -32.63 -8.46
CA LEU A 20 6.29 -31.23 -8.69
C LEU A 20 6.07 -30.57 -7.33
N HIS A 21 7.15 -30.45 -6.56
CA HIS A 21 7.26 -29.40 -5.57
C HIS A 21 7.25 -28.13 -6.42
N GLU A 22 6.05 -27.66 -6.75
CA GLU A 22 5.80 -26.26 -7.02
C GLU A 22 6.23 -25.55 -5.74
N THR A 23 7.53 -25.28 -5.65
CA THR A 23 8.02 -24.14 -4.93
C THR A 23 7.32 -22.97 -5.59
N THR A 24 6.18 -22.59 -5.03
CA THR A 24 5.52 -21.32 -5.29
C THR A 24 6.44 -20.23 -4.73
N GLU A 25 7.59 -20.03 -5.37
CA GLU A 25 8.22 -18.73 -5.41
C GLU A 25 7.31 -17.91 -6.32
N ALA A 26 6.24 -17.39 -5.74
CA ALA A 26 5.40 -16.41 -6.40
C ALA A 26 6.34 -15.26 -6.80
N CYS A 27 6.51 -15.07 -8.11
CA CYS A 27 7.05 -13.83 -8.63
C CYS A 27 6.15 -12.72 -8.06
N ASP A 28 6.65 -11.96 -7.09
CA ASP A 28 5.91 -10.89 -6.44
C ASP A 28 5.53 -9.91 -7.56
N SER A 29 4.26 -9.86 -7.94
CA SER A 29 3.80 -8.95 -9.00
C SER A 29 4.12 -7.51 -8.61
N GLU A 30 4.30 -6.62 -9.59
CA GLU A 30 4.53 -5.19 -9.33
C GLU A 30 3.47 -4.59 -8.39
N ALA A 31 2.20 -4.98 -8.56
CA ALA A 31 1.11 -4.62 -7.65
C ALA A 31 1.35 -5.05 -6.18
N GLU A 32 1.90 -6.24 -5.96
CA GLU A 32 2.22 -6.73 -4.59
C GLU A 32 3.38 -5.95 -3.98
N SER A 33 4.41 -5.64 -4.77
CA SER A 33 5.51 -4.77 -4.37
C SER A 33 5.02 -3.37 -3.98
N LEU A 34 4.12 -2.78 -4.79
CA LEU A 34 3.49 -1.49 -4.51
C LEU A 34 2.62 -1.54 -3.25
N LEU A 35 1.88 -2.63 -3.00
CA LEU A 35 1.10 -2.82 -1.78
C LEU A 35 1.98 -2.84 -0.53
N ARG A 36 3.10 -3.58 -0.57
CA ARG A 36 4.08 -3.61 0.53
C ARG A 36 4.70 -2.25 0.78
N GLU A 37 5.08 -1.54 -0.28
CA GLU A 37 5.62 -0.19 -0.18
C GLU A 37 4.58 0.77 0.41
N LEU A 38 3.32 0.68 -0.04
CA LEU A 38 2.24 1.51 0.49
C LEU A 38 2.01 1.27 1.98
N PHE A 39 2.06 0.00 2.42
CA PHE A 39 1.97 -0.34 3.84
C PHE A 39 3.14 0.24 4.64
N ARG A 40 4.37 0.07 4.16
CA ARG A 40 5.58 0.63 4.79
C ARG A 40 5.55 2.15 4.89
N LEU A 41 4.92 2.83 3.92
CA LEU A 41 4.74 4.28 3.96
C LEU A 41 3.68 4.70 5.00
N HIS A 42 2.68 3.85 5.26
CA HIS A 42 1.69 4.07 6.31
C HIS A 42 2.21 3.73 7.71
N ASP A 43 3.08 2.73 7.86
CA ASP A 43 3.79 2.42 9.10
C ASP A 43 4.79 3.56 9.41
N LEU A 44 4.33 4.56 10.17
CA LEU A 44 5.07 5.77 10.45
C LEU A 44 6.12 5.55 11.55
N ASN A 45 5.85 4.64 12.50
CA ASN A 45 6.77 4.31 13.58
C ASN A 45 7.69 3.10 13.27
N SER A 46 7.48 2.43 12.13
CA SER A 46 8.25 1.28 11.65
C SER A 46 8.17 0.06 12.56
N ASN A 47 7.00 -0.20 13.16
CA ASN A 47 6.77 -1.35 14.04
C ASN A 47 6.20 -2.58 13.31
N GLY A 48 5.98 -2.51 11.99
CA GLY A 48 5.43 -3.57 11.17
C GLY A 48 3.91 -3.75 11.28
N LEU A 49 3.23 -2.81 11.94
CA LEU A 49 1.77 -2.76 12.09
C LEU A 49 1.25 -1.41 11.56
N LEU A 50 -0.02 -1.38 11.19
CA LEU A 50 -0.73 -0.15 10.87
C LEU A 50 -1.66 0.22 12.01
N GLU A 51 -1.38 1.34 12.67
CA GLU A 51 -2.20 1.89 13.74
C GLU A 51 -3.22 2.92 13.22
N ILE A 52 -4.29 3.15 14.00
CA ILE A 52 -5.30 4.17 13.67
C ILE A 52 -4.66 5.54 13.49
N GLU A 53 -3.76 5.93 14.40
CA GLU A 53 -3.15 7.27 14.37
C GLU A 53 -2.28 7.47 13.14
N GLU A 54 -1.60 6.42 12.69
CA GLU A 54 -0.77 6.47 11.50
C GLU A 54 -1.60 6.67 10.23
N LEU A 55 -2.67 5.88 10.08
CA LEU A 55 -3.63 6.05 8.99
C LEU A 55 -4.23 7.47 8.99
N VAL A 56 -4.64 7.95 10.16
CA VAL A 56 -5.24 9.28 10.33
C VAL A 56 -4.25 10.39 9.97
N GLN A 57 -3.00 10.28 10.42
CA GLN A 57 -2.02 11.34 10.28
C GLN A 57 -1.46 11.42 8.86
N LEU A 58 -1.12 10.29 8.24
CA LEU A 58 -0.69 10.28 6.85
C LEU A 58 -1.78 10.85 5.93
N ASN A 59 -3.03 10.41 6.09
CA ASN A 59 -4.13 10.92 5.26
C ASN A 59 -4.50 12.39 5.56
N SER A 60 -4.25 12.87 6.79
CA SER A 60 -4.36 14.30 7.10
C SER A 60 -3.35 15.13 6.30
N LYS A 61 -2.11 14.62 6.14
CA LYS A 61 -1.08 15.27 5.30
C LYS A 61 -1.43 15.24 3.82
N VAL A 62 -1.96 14.13 3.30
CA VAL A 62 -2.50 14.07 1.94
C VAL A 62 -3.60 15.12 1.74
N ALA A 63 -4.53 15.24 2.68
CA ALA A 63 -5.62 16.21 2.59
C ALA A 63 -5.13 17.67 2.62
N LEU A 64 -4.11 17.97 3.45
CA LEU A 64 -3.44 19.27 3.47
C LEU A 64 -2.71 19.59 2.16
N LEU A 65 -2.05 18.60 1.54
CA LEU A 65 -1.39 18.78 0.25
C LEU A 65 -2.38 19.14 -0.86
N HIS A 66 -3.58 18.55 -0.83
CA HIS A 66 -4.59 18.76 -1.86
C HIS A 66 -5.40 20.05 -1.70
N ARG A 67 -5.71 20.45 -0.46
CA ARG A 67 -6.64 21.54 -0.17
C ARG A 67 -6.01 22.72 0.54
N GLY A 68 -4.71 22.64 0.84
CA GLY A 68 -4.02 23.65 1.63
C GLY A 68 -4.59 23.74 3.04
N ARG A 69 -4.58 24.97 3.60
CA ARG A 69 -4.94 25.23 5.00
C ARG A 69 -6.45 25.27 5.27
N ASP A 70 -7.27 25.32 4.23
CA ASP A 70 -8.73 25.38 4.36
C ASP A 70 -9.37 24.01 4.58
N VAL A 71 -8.55 22.95 4.64
CA VAL A 71 -9.02 21.60 4.90
C VAL A 71 -9.59 21.49 6.32
N ASN A 72 -10.81 20.95 6.42
CA ASN A 72 -11.38 20.55 7.72
C ASN A 72 -10.68 19.28 8.24
N LEU A 73 -9.55 19.46 8.92
CA LEU A 73 -8.78 18.35 9.50
C LEU A 73 -9.59 17.53 10.50
N LEU A 74 -10.51 18.14 11.25
CA LEU A 74 -11.34 17.38 12.20
C LEU A 74 -12.23 16.38 11.47
N ALA A 75 -12.86 16.78 10.37
CA ALA A 75 -13.67 15.89 9.54
C ALA A 75 -12.81 14.79 8.88
N VAL A 76 -11.61 15.13 8.41
CA VAL A 76 -10.66 14.15 7.86
C VAL A 76 -10.30 13.11 8.92
N LYS A 77 -9.86 13.55 10.10
CA LYS A 77 -9.49 12.65 11.20
C LYS A 77 -10.64 11.76 11.63
N ALA A 78 -11.84 12.32 11.82
CA ALA A 78 -13.03 11.55 12.18
C ALA A 78 -13.35 10.47 11.15
N ARG A 79 -13.27 10.81 9.85
CA ARG A 79 -13.53 9.87 8.76
C ARG A 79 -12.54 8.70 8.76
N TYR A 80 -11.24 8.95 8.89
CA TYR A 80 -10.25 7.86 8.85
C TYR A 80 -10.26 6.99 10.12
N ARG A 81 -10.59 7.57 11.28
CA ARG A 81 -10.86 6.77 12.49
C ARG A 81 -12.06 5.83 12.30
N LYS A 82 -13.15 6.35 11.74
CA LYS A 82 -14.35 5.57 11.43
C LYS A 82 -14.02 4.45 10.44
N LEU A 83 -13.33 4.78 9.34
CA LEU A 83 -12.92 3.80 8.33
C LEU A 83 -12.08 2.67 8.91
N PHE A 84 -11.11 2.98 9.76
CA PHE A 84 -10.26 1.95 10.37
C PHE A 84 -11.12 0.94 11.14
N LYS A 85 -12.05 1.43 11.96
CA LYS A 85 -12.94 0.56 12.73
C LYS A 85 -13.88 -0.25 11.85
N GLU A 86 -14.42 0.35 10.80
CA GLU A 86 -15.41 -0.32 9.95
C GLU A 86 -14.78 -1.32 8.97
N ARG A 87 -13.51 -1.13 8.59
CA ARG A 87 -12.90 -1.84 7.45
C ARG A 87 -11.63 -2.61 7.77
N LEU A 88 -10.93 -2.27 8.86
CA LEU A 88 -9.68 -2.91 9.24
C LEU A 88 -9.82 -3.70 10.55
N ASP A 89 -10.19 -3.04 11.64
CA ASP A 89 -10.36 -3.68 12.95
C ASP A 89 -11.41 -2.93 13.81
N PRO A 90 -12.59 -3.52 14.10
CA PRO A 90 -13.66 -2.88 14.87
C PRO A 90 -13.29 -2.38 16.26
N GLU A 91 -12.38 -3.10 16.91
CA GLU A 91 -11.89 -2.76 18.25
C GLU A 91 -10.79 -1.69 18.19
N GLY A 92 -10.22 -1.47 17.01
CA GLY A 92 -9.20 -0.47 16.74
C GLY A 92 -7.78 -0.93 17.04
N HIS A 93 -7.53 -2.24 17.07
CA HIS A 93 -6.19 -2.79 17.24
C HIS A 93 -5.31 -2.53 16.01
N PRO A 94 -3.98 -2.38 16.18
CA PRO A 94 -3.05 -2.29 15.07
C PRO A 94 -3.14 -3.53 14.17
N VAL A 95 -3.10 -3.34 12.85
CA VAL A 95 -3.29 -4.43 11.88
C VAL A 95 -2.01 -4.77 11.12
N LYS A 96 -1.84 -6.04 10.76
CA LYS A 96 -0.72 -6.51 9.95
C LYS A 96 -0.92 -6.21 8.46
N PHE A 97 0.15 -6.38 7.69
CA PHE A 97 0.14 -6.22 6.23
C PHE A 97 -0.99 -7.02 5.56
N GLU A 98 -1.28 -8.25 5.99
CA GLU A 98 -2.27 -9.11 5.34
C GLU A 98 -3.69 -8.52 5.42
N THR A 99 -4.03 -7.91 6.56
CA THR A 99 -5.32 -7.22 6.74
C THR A 99 -5.40 -5.98 5.88
N PHE A 100 -4.33 -5.17 5.87
CA PHE A 100 -4.24 -3.98 5.02
C PHE A 100 -4.32 -4.33 3.52
N ARG A 101 -3.53 -5.32 3.08
CA ARG A 101 -3.51 -5.84 1.72
C ARG A 101 -4.89 -6.26 1.26
N LYS A 102 -5.58 -7.08 2.06
CA LYS A 102 -6.95 -7.52 1.77
C LYS A 102 -7.90 -6.34 1.60
N TYR A 103 -7.81 -5.35 2.49
CA TYR A 103 -8.64 -4.14 2.40
C TYR A 103 -8.35 -3.34 1.12
N VAL A 104 -7.08 -3.09 0.80
CA VAL A 104 -6.72 -2.29 -0.40
C VAL A 104 -7.16 -3.00 -1.68
N ILE A 105 -6.97 -4.32 -1.79
CA ILE A 105 -7.47 -5.10 -2.94
C ILE A 105 -8.99 -4.96 -3.07
N GLN A 106 -9.75 -5.06 -1.97
CA GLN A 106 -11.20 -4.85 -1.99
C GLN A 106 -11.60 -3.43 -2.44
N VAL A 107 -10.80 -2.42 -2.07
CA VAL A 107 -11.02 -1.04 -2.54
C VAL A 107 -10.77 -0.93 -4.04
N LEU A 108 -9.65 -1.49 -4.53
CA LEU A 108 -9.29 -1.48 -5.95
C LEU A 108 -10.37 -2.20 -6.78
N ASP A 109 -10.78 -3.40 -6.38
CA ASP A 109 -11.83 -4.18 -7.05
C ASP A 109 -13.19 -3.47 -7.09
N GLY A 110 -13.45 -2.59 -6.13
CA GLY A 110 -14.64 -1.76 -6.07
C GLY A 110 -14.59 -0.53 -6.99
N ILE A 111 -13.39 -0.13 -7.43
CA ILE A 111 -13.17 1.01 -8.34
C ILE A 111 -13.05 0.50 -9.78
N ASP A 112 -12.10 -0.40 -10.02
CA ASP A 112 -11.81 -0.99 -11.32
C ASP A 112 -11.16 -2.37 -11.14
N ARG A 113 -11.62 -3.37 -11.89
CA ARG A 113 -11.09 -4.75 -11.83
C ARG A 113 -10.00 -5.01 -12.85
N ASP A 114 -9.71 -4.06 -13.74
CA ASP A 114 -8.62 -4.19 -14.68
C ASP A 114 -7.26 -4.17 -13.94
N PRO A 115 -6.43 -5.22 -14.03
CA PRO A 115 -5.18 -5.31 -13.28
C PRO A 115 -4.20 -4.18 -13.59
N ILE A 116 -4.17 -3.69 -14.84
CA ILE A 116 -3.29 -2.59 -15.24
C ILE A 116 -3.76 -1.27 -14.61
N ALA A 117 -5.06 -1.00 -14.63
CA ALA A 117 -5.63 0.16 -13.94
C ALA A 117 -5.37 0.09 -12.43
N GLN A 118 -5.46 -1.10 -11.81
CA GLN A 118 -5.17 -1.29 -10.39
C GLN A 118 -3.70 -1.01 -10.04
N GLU A 119 -2.76 -1.48 -10.86
CA GLU A 119 -1.34 -1.18 -10.71
C GLU A 119 -1.08 0.33 -10.77
N MET A 120 -1.62 1.01 -11.79
CA MET A 120 -1.51 2.48 -11.93
C MET A 120 -2.12 3.23 -10.73
N MET A 121 -3.23 2.74 -10.18
CA MET A 121 -3.82 3.30 -8.96
C MET A 121 -2.89 3.12 -7.75
N LEU A 122 -2.27 1.95 -7.59
CA LEU A 122 -1.31 1.69 -6.52
C LEU A 122 -0.05 2.56 -6.63
N GLU A 123 0.49 2.75 -7.82
CA GLU A 123 1.61 3.68 -8.07
C GLU A 123 1.25 5.10 -7.59
N GLN A 124 0.04 5.56 -7.92
CA GLN A 124 -0.45 6.86 -7.48
C GLN A 124 -0.61 6.93 -5.95
N PHE A 125 -1.12 5.88 -5.30
CA PHE A 125 -1.24 5.84 -3.83
C PHE A 125 0.14 5.93 -3.16
N VAL A 126 1.12 5.20 -3.69
CA VAL A 126 2.51 5.23 -3.22
C VAL A 126 3.10 6.64 -3.40
N ALA A 127 2.88 7.29 -4.55
CA ALA A 127 3.36 8.64 -4.81
C ALA A 127 2.76 9.68 -3.84
N GLU A 128 1.45 9.58 -3.54
CA GLU A 128 0.78 10.45 -2.57
C GLU A 128 1.29 10.22 -1.14
N ALA A 129 1.44 8.95 -0.73
CA ALA A 129 1.97 8.61 0.58
C ALA A 129 3.41 9.11 0.77
N LYS A 130 4.26 9.01 -0.26
CA LYS A 130 5.62 9.59 -0.28
C LYS A 130 5.57 11.11 -0.11
N SER A 131 4.70 11.78 -0.85
CA SER A 131 4.52 13.24 -0.77
C SER A 131 4.05 13.67 0.62
N ALA A 132 3.11 12.92 1.21
CA ALA A 132 2.60 13.13 2.56
C ALA A 132 3.68 12.97 3.63
N ARG A 133 4.56 11.95 3.51
CA ARG A 133 5.70 11.77 4.42
C ARG A 133 6.67 12.94 4.35
N ALA A 134 6.97 13.45 3.16
CA ALA A 134 7.89 14.57 2.99
C ALA A 134 7.44 15.84 3.76
N VAL A 135 6.13 16.07 3.86
CA VAL A 135 5.58 17.26 4.56
C VAL A 135 5.42 17.11 6.08
N PHE A 136 5.82 15.98 6.68
CA PHE A 136 5.98 15.92 8.14
C PHE A 136 7.07 16.87 8.64
N HIS A 137 8.11 17.10 7.83
CA HIS A 137 9.22 17.99 8.18
C HIS A 137 9.00 19.44 7.73
N ALA A 138 7.91 19.74 7.02
CA ALA A 138 7.62 21.09 6.52
C ALA A 138 6.95 21.94 7.62
N PRO A 139 7.56 23.05 8.08
CA PRO A 139 6.99 23.87 9.16
C PRO A 139 5.58 24.39 8.85
N SER A 140 5.29 24.66 7.57
CA SER A 140 3.99 25.15 7.11
C SER A 140 2.85 24.14 7.26
N PHE A 141 3.17 22.86 7.45
CA PHE A 141 2.24 21.74 7.59
C PHE A 141 2.36 21.02 8.94
N ALA A 142 3.25 21.47 9.84
CA ALA A 142 3.53 20.80 11.09
C ALA A 142 2.30 20.77 12.03
N SER A 143 2.14 19.66 12.74
CA SER A 143 1.12 19.47 13.77
C SER A 143 1.74 18.91 15.05
N HIS A 144 1.14 19.19 16.21
CA HIS A 144 1.63 18.67 17.49
C HIS A 144 1.71 17.14 17.52
N ALA A 145 0.79 16.46 16.83
CA ALA A 145 0.74 15.02 16.76
C ALA A 145 1.81 14.41 15.84
N ASP A 146 2.51 15.22 15.04
CA ASP A 146 3.61 14.73 14.19
C ASP A 146 4.82 14.31 15.03
N LYS A 147 4.99 14.91 16.23
CA LYS A 147 6.15 14.68 17.11
C LYS A 147 6.37 13.20 17.45
N ALA A 148 5.29 12.42 17.52
CA ALA A 148 5.37 10.98 17.80
C ALA A 148 6.04 10.18 16.67
N PHE A 149 6.00 10.67 15.43
CA PHE A 149 6.46 9.95 14.25
C PHE A 149 7.80 10.46 13.72
N LEU A 150 8.11 11.75 13.93
CA LEU A 150 9.33 12.38 13.40
C LEU A 150 10.65 11.61 13.66
N PRO A 151 10.88 10.95 14.82
CA PRO A 151 12.10 10.17 15.04
C PRO A 151 12.28 8.98 14.08
N HIS A 152 11.19 8.50 13.49
CA HIS A 152 11.14 7.32 12.63
C HIS A 152 11.07 7.67 11.13
N LEU A 153 10.84 8.95 10.80
CA LEU A 153 10.77 9.44 9.43
C LEU A 153 12.16 9.89 8.98
N SER A 154 12.75 9.16 8.04
CA SER A 154 13.98 9.59 7.38
C SER A 154 13.70 10.73 6.39
N PHE A 155 14.51 11.78 6.46
CA PHE A 155 14.39 12.92 5.55
C PHE A 155 15.16 12.65 4.25
N HIS A 156 14.44 12.30 3.18
CA HIS A 156 15.02 12.32 1.83
C HIS A 156 14.77 13.69 1.18
N VAL A 157 15.83 14.51 1.12
CA VAL A 157 15.85 15.89 0.58
C VAL A 157 15.46 16.00 -0.91
N ASN A 158 15.47 14.91 -1.68
CA ASN A 158 15.40 14.99 -3.14
C ASN A 158 13.98 15.02 -3.75
N SER A 159 12.92 15.12 -2.94
CA SER A 159 11.53 14.98 -3.44
C SER A 159 10.77 16.29 -3.64
N PHE A 160 11.34 17.45 -3.35
CA PHE A 160 10.64 18.71 -3.61
C PHE A 160 10.78 19.09 -5.10
N PRO A 161 9.70 19.05 -5.91
CA PRO A 161 9.73 19.74 -7.19
C PRO A 161 9.98 21.23 -6.90
N ARG A 162 11.05 21.78 -7.48
CA ARG A 162 11.31 23.22 -7.47
C ARG A 162 10.06 23.89 -8.04
N THR A 163 9.40 24.74 -7.26
CA THR A 163 8.26 25.51 -7.75
C THR A 163 8.75 26.43 -8.87
N PRO A 164 8.20 26.36 -10.09
CA PRO A 164 8.39 27.43 -11.04
C PRO A 164 7.57 28.65 -10.56
N ASP A 165 8.16 29.81 -10.83
CA ASP A 165 7.64 31.13 -10.54
C ASP A 165 6.23 31.34 -11.13
N LYS A 166 5.49 32.23 -10.47
CA LYS A 166 4.10 32.56 -10.71
C LYS A 166 3.86 32.95 -12.17
N THR A 167 3.12 32.13 -12.92
CA THR A 167 2.17 32.61 -13.92
C THR A 167 1.10 31.54 -14.14
N GLY A 168 -0.16 31.98 -14.14
CA GLY A 168 -1.31 31.10 -14.12
C GLY A 168 -1.35 30.17 -15.33
N HIS A 169 -1.74 28.93 -15.07
CA HIS A 169 -2.55 28.12 -15.97
C HIS A 169 -3.38 27.16 -15.11
N GLU A 170 -4.67 27.14 -15.43
CA GLU A 170 -5.72 26.30 -14.87
C GLU A 170 -5.41 24.83 -15.17
N ALA A 171 -4.63 24.19 -14.29
CA ALA A 171 -4.25 22.80 -14.44
C ALA A 171 -5.25 21.90 -13.72
N SER A 172 -6.14 21.32 -14.51
CA SER A 172 -6.63 19.95 -14.41
C SER A 172 -6.97 19.45 -13.00
N ARG A 173 -8.27 19.44 -12.70
CA ARG A 173 -8.89 18.83 -11.52
C ARG A 173 -8.53 17.33 -11.44
N LYS A 174 -7.36 17.00 -10.92
CA LYS A 174 -6.98 15.63 -10.58
C LYS A 174 -7.84 15.19 -9.39
N LEU A 175 -8.72 14.24 -9.62
CA LEU A 175 -9.54 13.62 -8.59
C LEU A 175 -8.63 12.94 -7.56
N PRO A 176 -8.75 13.22 -6.26
CA PRO A 176 -7.99 12.52 -5.25
C PRO A 176 -8.56 11.13 -5.06
N ILE A 177 -7.78 10.08 -5.36
CA ILE A 177 -8.14 8.73 -4.94
C ILE A 177 -7.81 8.63 -3.45
N GLN A 178 -8.78 9.02 -2.64
CA GLN A 178 -8.77 8.60 -1.26
C GLN A 178 -8.96 7.08 -1.31
N VAL A 179 -8.04 6.32 -0.73
CA VAL A 179 -8.21 4.88 -0.42
C VAL A 179 -9.47 4.63 0.46
N ALA A 180 -10.21 5.69 0.80
CA ALA A 180 -11.47 5.76 1.53
C ALA A 180 -12.68 6.25 0.72
N ALA A 181 -12.54 6.71 -0.53
CA ALA A 181 -13.66 7.27 -1.31
C ALA A 181 -14.54 6.22 -1.99
N ALA A 182 -14.11 4.96 -2.05
CA ALA A 182 -14.86 3.88 -2.69
C ALA A 182 -15.97 3.24 -1.83
N CYS A 183 -16.16 3.66 -0.56
CA CYS A 183 -17.22 3.13 0.30
C CYS A 183 -18.06 4.27 0.88
N GLY A 184 -18.91 4.85 0.05
CA GLY A 184 -19.89 5.87 0.43
C GLY A 184 -21.16 5.73 -0.40
N GLY A 185 -21.85 4.61 -0.25
CA GLY A 185 -23.11 4.33 -0.93
C GLY A 185 -23.96 3.35 -0.13
N ALA A 186 -24.69 3.89 0.84
CA ALA A 186 -25.98 3.39 1.33
C ALA A 186 -26.72 4.55 1.98
#